data_AF-A0A970RKY7-F1
#
_entry.id   AF-A0A970RKY7-F1
#
_cell.length_a   1.000
_cell.length_b   1.000
_cell.length_c   1.000
_cell.angle_alpha   90.00
_cell.angle_beta   90.00
_cell.angle_gamma   90.00
#
_symmetry.space_group_name_H-M   'P 1'
#
loop_
_entity.id
_entity.type
_entity.pdbx_description
1 polymer ?
#
loop_
_entity_poly.entity_id
_entity_poly.type
_entity_poly.pdbx_seq_one_letter_code
_entity_poly.pdbx_strand_id
1 'polypeptide(L)'
;MQRTYRWILLAVVLFITVGVGFADDAIASDPLYYEDEEGKYWVDGETLYLEGTDGYSGQFSEDSGYLETEEGLWKFEGDSMVFEATDGSGMYMSTSGPLRWPETLSNVPKPEGNLVLQIVMPGYYSYAFDPVDDAVAQRYVGMLRSAGFEDVDYPELAELMLQGSSEGVDMGIVYIAVKGEYAVMLLANAEGYTIFFQPSSDLTL
;
A
#
# COMPACT_ATOMS: atom_id res chain seq x y z
N MET A 1 -2.10 11.38 -13.70
CA MET A 1 -1.78 11.10 -12.29
C MET A 1 -1.69 9.61 -11.96
N GLN A 2 -2.58 8.73 -12.43
CA GLN A 2 -2.51 7.28 -12.14
C GLN A 2 -1.33 6.50 -12.79
N ARG A 3 -0.65 7.06 -13.81
CA ARG A 3 0.49 6.39 -14.48
C ARG A 3 1.83 6.53 -13.73
N THR A 4 1.99 7.58 -12.92
CA THR A 4 3.27 7.94 -12.26
C THR A 4 3.60 7.00 -11.11
N TYR A 5 2.61 6.66 -10.27
CA TYR A 5 2.76 5.72 -9.16
C TYR A 5 3.17 4.30 -9.59
N ARG A 6 2.88 3.91 -10.84
CA ARG A 6 3.21 2.58 -11.36
C ARG A 6 4.71 2.39 -11.57
N TRP A 7 5.46 3.43 -11.93
CA TRP A 7 6.89 3.36 -12.24
C TRP A 7 7.76 3.32 -10.98
N ILE A 8 7.41 4.13 -9.98
CA ILE A 8 8.10 4.16 -8.68
C ILE A 8 7.95 2.81 -7.97
N LEU A 9 6.74 2.22 -7.98
CA LEU A 9 6.51 0.91 -7.39
C LEU A 9 7.29 -0.20 -8.13
N LEU A 10 7.41 -0.11 -9.47
CA LEU A 10 8.15 -1.08 -10.27
C LEU A 10 9.67 -0.99 -10.02
N ALA A 11 10.21 0.22 -9.88
CA ALA A 11 11.63 0.45 -9.55
C ALA A 11 11.99 -0.06 -8.15
N VAL A 12 11.13 0.18 -7.16
CA VAL A 12 11.29 -0.34 -5.79
C VAL A 12 11.21 -1.87 -5.77
N VAL A 13 10.28 -2.48 -6.51
CA VAL A 13 10.17 -3.95 -6.63
C VAL A 13 11.37 -4.55 -7.38
N LEU A 14 11.88 -3.90 -8.42
CA LEU A 14 13.08 -4.34 -9.14
C LEU A 14 14.32 -4.31 -8.24
N PHE A 15 14.45 -3.30 -7.37
CA PHE A 15 15.59 -3.20 -6.45
C PHE A 15 15.56 -4.26 -5.34
N ILE A 16 14.38 -4.54 -4.77
CA ILE A 16 14.20 -5.61 -3.78
C ILE A 16 14.55 -6.98 -4.40
N THR A 17 14.26 -7.19 -5.69
CA THR A 17 14.55 -8.47 -6.37
C THR A 17 16.00 -8.62 -6.84
N VAL A 18 16.71 -7.53 -7.09
CA VAL A 18 18.12 -7.55 -7.53
C VAL A 18 19.10 -7.57 -6.33
N GLY A 19 18.72 -7.02 -5.18
CA GLY A 19 19.57 -6.97 -3.97
C GLY A 19 19.85 -8.31 -3.28
N VAL A 20 19.25 -9.43 -3.72
CA VAL A 20 19.40 -10.75 -3.10
C VAL A 20 20.48 -11.61 -3.80
N GLY A 21 21.20 -11.05 -4.79
CA GLY A 21 21.85 -11.87 -5.81
C GLY A 21 23.31 -11.62 -6.17
N PHE A 22 24.15 -10.93 -5.39
CA PHE A 22 25.60 -10.91 -5.70
C PHE A 22 26.48 -10.99 -4.45
N ALA A 23 27.05 -12.18 -4.28
CA ALA A 23 28.13 -12.46 -3.35
C ALA A 23 29.47 -11.97 -3.93
N ASP A 24 30.29 -11.40 -3.05
CA ASP A 24 31.76 -11.33 -3.08
C ASP A 24 32.42 -11.23 -4.47
N ASP A 25 32.41 -10.05 -5.08
CA ASP A 25 33.53 -9.63 -5.92
C ASP A 25 33.73 -8.12 -5.81
N ALA A 26 34.99 -7.72 -5.63
CA ALA A 26 35.40 -6.34 -5.39
C ALA A 26 34.98 -5.43 -6.56
N ILE A 27 34.01 -4.54 -6.31
CA ILE A 27 33.52 -3.57 -7.30
C ILE A 27 34.62 -2.52 -7.53
N ALA A 28 35.01 -2.38 -8.81
CA ALA A 28 35.98 -1.41 -9.28
C ALA A 28 35.58 0.02 -8.89
N SER A 29 36.56 0.83 -8.53
CA SER A 29 36.42 2.19 -7.98
C SER A 29 36.02 3.27 -8.99
N ASP A 30 35.33 2.91 -10.08
CA ASP A 30 34.79 3.88 -11.03
C ASP A 30 33.32 4.13 -10.69
N PRO A 31 32.86 5.39 -10.63
CA PRO A 31 31.46 5.70 -10.37
C PRO A 31 30.60 5.03 -11.45
N LEU A 32 29.66 4.19 -11.01
CA LEU A 32 28.77 3.45 -11.89
C LEU A 32 27.80 4.46 -12.51
N TYR A 33 27.97 4.77 -13.80
CA TYR A 33 27.14 5.72 -14.56
C TYR A 33 26.45 5.01 -15.72
N TYR A 34 25.16 5.26 -15.87
CA TYR A 34 24.35 4.77 -16.98
C TYR A 34 23.38 5.84 -17.45
N GLU A 35 23.17 5.89 -18.76
CA GLU A 35 22.25 6.81 -19.41
C GLU A 35 21.64 6.11 -20.64
N ASP A 36 20.33 6.16 -20.76
CA ASP A 36 19.57 5.66 -21.90
C ASP A 36 18.46 6.64 -22.34
N GLU A 37 17.52 6.17 -23.16
CA GLU A 37 16.41 6.98 -23.66
C GLU A 37 15.36 7.31 -22.57
N GLU A 38 15.39 6.62 -21.43
CA GLU A 38 14.43 6.78 -20.34
C GLU A 38 14.99 7.67 -19.22
N GLY A 39 16.32 7.71 -19.03
CA GLY A 39 16.96 8.61 -18.08
C GLY A 39 18.43 8.28 -17.81
N LYS A 40 18.95 8.81 -16.70
CA LYS A 40 20.31 8.52 -16.22
C LYS A 40 20.29 8.14 -14.74
N TYR A 41 21.21 7.27 -14.38
CA TYR A 41 21.52 6.95 -12.99
C TYR A 41 23.02 6.91 -12.77
N TRP A 42 23.46 7.39 -11.61
CA TRP A 42 24.87 7.38 -11.26
C TRP A 42 25.08 7.18 -9.77
N VAL A 43 26.20 6.54 -9.42
CA VAL A 43 26.61 6.35 -8.03
C VAL A 43 27.72 7.35 -7.69
N ASP A 44 27.53 8.14 -6.65
CA ASP A 44 28.56 9.00 -6.04
C ASP A 44 28.65 8.68 -4.54
N GLY A 45 29.78 8.08 -4.13
CA GLY A 45 29.93 7.48 -2.81
C GLY A 45 28.94 6.33 -2.58
N GLU A 46 28.14 6.43 -1.52
CA GLU A 46 27.11 5.45 -1.12
C GLU A 46 25.70 5.91 -1.54
N THR A 47 25.62 6.91 -2.43
CA THR A 47 24.36 7.48 -2.91
C THR A 47 24.17 7.17 -4.39
N LEU A 48 23.04 6.54 -4.72
CA LEU A 48 22.55 6.34 -6.08
C LEU A 48 21.65 7.53 -6.44
N TYR A 49 21.94 8.19 -7.53
CA TYR A 49 21.13 9.27 -8.08
C TYR A 49 20.38 8.78 -9.32
N LEU A 50 19.18 9.29 -9.52
CA LEU A 50 18.24 8.94 -10.58
C LEU A 50 17.72 10.25 -11.19
N GLU A 51 17.75 10.38 -12.51
CA GLU A 51 17.12 11.49 -13.23
C GLU A 51 16.43 10.97 -14.49
N GLY A 52 15.10 11.07 -14.52
CA GLY A 52 14.26 10.70 -15.64
C GLY A 52 14.17 11.82 -16.68
N THR A 53 13.93 11.46 -17.94
CA THR A 53 13.74 12.40 -19.05
C THR A 53 12.45 13.23 -18.94
N ASP A 54 11.54 12.84 -18.05
CA ASP A 54 10.31 13.54 -17.71
C ASP A 54 10.49 14.64 -16.64
N GLY A 55 11.73 14.85 -16.19
CA GLY A 55 12.09 15.83 -15.16
C GLY A 55 12.03 15.27 -13.74
N TYR A 56 11.68 14.00 -13.56
CA TYR A 56 11.74 13.35 -12.26
C TYR A 56 13.20 13.18 -11.82
N SER A 57 13.52 13.52 -10.58
CA SER A 57 14.83 13.25 -10.01
C SER A 57 14.72 12.70 -8.60
N GLY A 58 15.72 11.92 -8.19
CA GLY A 58 15.79 11.39 -6.84
C GLY A 58 17.16 10.84 -6.47
N GLN A 59 17.35 10.59 -5.18
CA GLN A 59 18.56 10.03 -4.62
C GLN A 59 18.23 8.95 -3.58
N PHE A 60 18.93 7.83 -3.64
CA PHE A 60 18.85 6.74 -2.68
C PHE A 60 20.18 6.62 -1.94
N SER A 61 20.16 6.57 -0.62
CA SER A 61 21.32 6.27 0.22
C SER A 61 21.09 4.95 0.94
N GLU A 62 21.95 3.96 0.67
CA GLU A 62 21.87 2.64 1.29
C GLU A 62 22.08 2.72 2.81
N ASP A 63 23.10 3.48 3.23
CA ASP A 63 23.42 3.74 4.65
C ASP A 63 22.31 4.45 5.40
N SER A 64 21.57 5.32 4.71
CA SER A 64 20.51 6.12 5.33
C SER A 64 19.11 5.52 5.17
N GLY A 65 18.96 4.46 4.36
CA GLY A 65 17.71 3.72 4.17
C GLY A 65 16.57 4.54 3.57
N TYR A 66 16.87 5.58 2.78
CA TYR A 66 15.85 6.45 2.18
C TYR A 66 16.03 6.67 0.67
N LEU A 67 14.92 6.92 -0.02
CA LEU A 67 14.85 7.45 -1.38
C LEU A 67 14.14 8.81 -1.35
N GLU A 68 14.86 9.88 -1.66
CA GLU A 68 14.32 11.23 -1.75
C GLU A 68 14.03 11.59 -3.20
N THR A 69 12.92 12.26 -3.45
CA THR A 69 12.43 12.66 -4.76
C THR A 69 11.83 14.06 -4.66
N GLU A 70 11.57 14.74 -5.77
CA GLU A 70 10.87 16.04 -5.74
C GLU A 70 9.48 15.96 -5.08
N GLU A 71 8.85 14.79 -5.13
CA GLU A 71 7.52 14.54 -4.56
C GLU A 71 7.57 14.25 -3.07
N GLY A 72 8.71 13.74 -2.54
CA GLY A 72 8.83 13.42 -1.13
C GLY A 72 9.95 12.45 -0.78
N LEU A 73 9.91 11.99 0.47
CA LEU A 73 10.92 11.13 1.06
C LEU A 73 10.33 9.75 1.37
N TRP A 74 10.87 8.72 0.74
CA TRP A 74 10.64 7.32 1.06
C TRP A 74 11.65 6.84 2.09
N LYS A 75 11.19 6.23 3.18
CA LYS A 75 12.02 5.60 4.21
C LYS A 75 11.66 4.14 4.33
N PHE A 76 12.67 3.29 4.45
CA PHE A 76 12.51 1.84 4.63
C PHE A 76 13.00 1.46 6.03
N GLU A 77 12.10 0.92 6.86
CA GLU A 77 12.39 0.49 8.23
C GLU A 77 11.96 -0.97 8.38
N GLY A 78 12.91 -1.90 8.19
CA GLY A 78 12.62 -3.33 8.19
C GLY A 78 11.62 -3.69 7.08
N ASP A 79 10.47 -4.26 7.46
CA ASP A 79 9.39 -4.61 6.51
C ASP A 79 8.39 -3.46 6.26
N SER A 80 8.69 -2.26 6.77
CA SER A 80 7.81 -1.09 6.61
C SER A 80 8.41 -0.05 5.68
N MET A 81 7.52 0.60 4.93
CA MET A 81 7.83 1.65 3.98
C MET A 81 7.00 2.88 4.33
N VAL A 82 7.65 4.03 4.45
CA VAL A 82 7.00 5.31 4.74
C VAL A 82 7.30 6.27 3.60
N PHE A 83 6.28 6.90 3.04
CA PHE A 83 6.41 8.02 2.13
C PHE A 83 5.93 9.29 2.83
N GLU A 84 6.78 10.31 2.87
CA GLU A 84 6.50 11.64 3.37
C GLU A 84 6.52 12.62 2.19
N ALA A 85 5.34 13.00 1.69
CA ALA A 85 5.23 13.91 0.57
C ALA A 85 5.58 15.35 0.98
N THR A 86 6.08 16.14 0.03
CA THR A 86 6.42 17.56 0.27
C THR A 86 5.20 18.43 0.56
N ASP A 87 4.00 18.01 0.16
CA ASP A 87 2.72 18.68 0.43
C ASP A 87 2.14 18.36 1.82
N GLY A 88 2.84 17.55 2.61
CA GLY A 88 2.41 17.12 3.95
C GLY A 88 1.48 15.90 3.95
N SER A 89 1.16 15.33 2.79
CA SER A 89 0.54 14.00 2.70
C SER A 89 1.58 12.89 2.92
N GLY A 90 1.13 11.66 3.07
CA GLY A 90 2.04 10.54 3.25
C GLY A 90 1.37 9.19 3.17
N MET A 91 2.19 8.16 3.04
CA MET A 91 1.76 6.77 3.02
C MET A 91 2.61 5.97 3.99
N TYR A 92 1.98 5.09 4.76
CA TYR A 92 2.65 4.06 5.52
C TYR A 92 2.20 2.71 5.02
N MET A 93 3.14 1.84 4.69
CA MET A 93 2.89 0.45 4.33
C MET A 93 3.73 -0.47 5.20
N SER A 94 3.17 -1.58 5.68
CA SER A 94 3.95 -2.58 6.41
C SER A 94 3.31 -3.95 6.33
N THR A 95 4.13 -4.99 6.26
CA THR A 95 3.69 -6.39 6.39
C THR A 95 3.92 -6.97 7.78
N SER A 96 4.50 -6.18 8.70
CA SER A 96 4.74 -6.60 10.09
C SER A 96 4.48 -5.48 11.10
N GLY A 97 4.49 -5.83 12.39
CA GLY A 97 4.31 -4.89 13.50
C GLY A 97 2.85 -4.68 13.93
N PRO A 98 2.62 -3.79 14.91
CA PRO A 98 1.28 -3.54 15.45
C PRO A 98 0.39 -2.85 14.41
N LEU A 99 -0.91 -3.12 14.51
CA LEU A 99 -1.94 -2.42 13.74
C LEU A 99 -1.88 -0.90 13.99
N ARG A 100 -1.58 -0.12 12.95
CA ARG A 100 -1.70 1.33 12.99
C ARG A 100 -3.14 1.73 12.71
N TRP A 101 -3.82 2.15 13.77
CA TRP A 101 -5.20 2.61 13.72
C TRP A 101 -5.25 4.11 13.97
N PRO A 102 -5.45 4.94 12.93
CA PRO A 102 -5.38 6.39 13.06
C PRO A 102 -6.53 6.95 13.91
N GLU A 103 -6.32 8.14 14.50
CA GLU A 103 -7.33 8.79 15.36
C GLU A 103 -8.64 9.08 14.62
N THR A 104 -8.60 9.28 13.31
CA THR A 104 -9.78 9.42 12.44
C THR A 104 -10.70 8.19 12.51
N LEU A 105 -10.15 7.01 12.79
CA LEU A 105 -10.87 5.76 12.98
C LEU A 105 -11.09 5.42 14.47
N SER A 106 -10.86 6.35 15.40
CA SER A 106 -11.01 6.10 16.85
C SER A 106 -12.39 5.59 17.28
N ASN A 107 -13.44 5.95 16.53
CA ASN A 107 -14.82 5.50 16.76
C ASN A 107 -15.22 4.28 15.92
N VAL A 108 -14.27 3.66 15.22
CA VAL A 108 -14.46 2.44 14.44
C VAL A 108 -13.82 1.29 15.22
N PRO A 109 -14.55 0.17 15.44
CA PRO A 109 -13.98 -0.98 16.12
C PRO A 109 -12.75 -1.49 15.36
N LYS A 110 -11.73 -1.93 16.10
CA LYS A 110 -10.54 -2.54 15.48
C LYS A 110 -10.87 -3.98 15.08
N PRO A 111 -10.45 -4.42 13.89
CA PRO A 111 -10.55 -5.81 13.49
C PRO A 111 -9.66 -6.71 14.34
N GLU A 112 -10.06 -7.97 14.46
CA GLU A 112 -9.30 -9.03 15.10
C GLU A 112 -8.58 -9.86 14.03
N GLY A 113 -7.43 -10.43 14.38
CA GLY A 113 -6.65 -11.29 13.50
C GLY A 113 -5.17 -10.94 13.50
N ASN A 114 -4.38 -11.77 12.84
CA ASN A 114 -2.98 -11.46 12.58
C ASN A 114 -2.91 -10.57 11.35
N LEU A 115 -2.32 -9.37 11.52
CA LEU A 115 -2.12 -8.45 10.42
C LEU A 115 -1.04 -8.98 9.48
N VAL A 116 -1.33 -9.00 8.18
CA VAL A 116 -0.41 -9.42 7.11
C VAL A 116 0.05 -8.24 6.27
N LEU A 117 -0.82 -7.25 6.08
CA LEU A 117 -0.49 -6.02 5.37
C LEU A 117 -1.35 -4.86 5.91
N GLN A 118 -0.74 -3.71 6.09
CA GLN A 118 -1.44 -2.45 6.31
C GLN A 118 -0.92 -1.40 5.33
N ILE A 119 -1.84 -0.62 4.77
CA ILE A 119 -1.58 0.58 3.97
C ILE A 119 -2.41 1.70 4.60
N VAL A 120 -1.75 2.76 5.04
CA VAL A 120 -2.37 3.89 5.74
C VAL A 120 -1.98 5.17 5.02
N MET A 121 -2.97 5.84 4.46
CA MET A 121 -2.86 7.15 3.81
C MET A 121 -3.97 8.06 4.33
N PRO A 122 -3.82 9.40 4.28
CA PRO A 122 -4.91 10.31 4.57
C PRO A 122 -6.16 9.97 3.74
N GLY A 123 -7.26 9.63 4.42
CA GLY A 123 -8.53 9.29 3.79
C GLY A 123 -8.66 7.85 3.26
N TYR A 124 -7.55 7.10 3.13
CA TYR A 124 -7.56 5.72 2.62
C TYR A 124 -6.79 4.78 3.54
N TYR A 125 -7.45 3.71 3.99
CA TYR A 125 -6.87 2.72 4.89
C TYR A 125 -7.20 1.32 4.40
N SER A 126 -6.20 0.47 4.21
CA SER A 126 -6.35 -0.93 3.82
C SER A 126 -5.62 -1.83 4.80
N TYR A 127 -6.30 -2.88 5.27
CA TYR A 127 -5.77 -3.82 6.24
C TYR A 127 -6.11 -5.24 5.80
N ALA A 128 -5.09 -6.06 5.57
CA ALA A 128 -5.23 -7.48 5.26
C ALA A 128 -4.78 -8.32 6.46
N PHE A 129 -5.55 -9.36 6.76
CA PHE A 129 -5.32 -10.28 7.86
C PHE A 129 -5.19 -11.70 7.34
N ASP A 130 -4.48 -12.53 8.11
CA ASP A 130 -4.45 -13.98 7.93
C ASP A 130 -5.88 -14.53 7.77
N PRO A 131 -6.07 -15.72 7.15
CA PRO A 131 -7.36 -16.37 7.08
C PRO A 131 -8.02 -16.44 8.46
N VAL A 132 -9.20 -15.83 8.56
CA VAL A 132 -10.09 -15.93 9.73
C VAL A 132 -11.32 -16.72 9.34
N ASP A 133 -11.97 -17.37 10.31
CA ASP A 133 -13.24 -18.02 10.04
C ASP A 133 -14.36 -17.00 9.73
N ASP A 134 -15.41 -17.45 9.04
CA ASP A 134 -16.57 -16.62 8.71
C ASP A 134 -17.20 -15.98 9.96
N ALA A 135 -17.11 -16.63 11.12
CA ALA A 135 -17.67 -16.12 12.36
C ALA A 135 -16.94 -14.86 12.87
N VAL A 136 -15.63 -14.76 12.65
CA VAL A 136 -14.83 -13.56 12.94
C VAL A 136 -15.24 -12.41 12.01
N ALA A 137 -15.35 -12.67 10.70
CA ALA A 137 -15.79 -11.65 9.74
C ALA A 137 -17.19 -11.14 10.08
N GLN A 138 -18.15 -12.04 10.36
CA GLN A 138 -19.52 -11.67 10.73
C GLN A 138 -19.59 -10.94 12.08
N ARG A 139 -18.72 -11.30 13.05
CA ARG A 139 -18.61 -10.56 14.31
C ARG A 139 -18.14 -9.13 14.04
N TYR A 140 -17.15 -8.92 13.18
CA TYR A 140 -16.67 -7.60 12.82
C TYR A 140 -17.77 -6.76 12.11
N VAL A 141 -18.52 -7.37 11.19
CA VAL A 141 -19.73 -6.75 10.61
C VAL A 141 -20.71 -6.30 11.68
N GLY A 142 -21.00 -7.15 12.68
CA GLY A 142 -21.87 -6.81 13.80
C GLY A 142 -21.36 -5.63 14.63
N MET A 143 -20.04 -5.53 14.82
CA MET A 143 -19.42 -4.40 15.50
C MET A 143 -19.51 -3.11 14.68
N LEU A 144 -19.30 -3.17 13.36
CA LEU A 144 -19.46 -2.01 12.46
C LEU A 144 -20.88 -1.47 12.48
N ARG A 145 -21.88 -2.35 12.38
CA ARG A 145 -23.30 -1.97 12.52
C ARG A 145 -23.59 -1.33 13.87
N SER A 146 -23.05 -1.89 14.95
CA SER A 146 -23.20 -1.33 16.31
C SER A 146 -22.50 0.03 16.46
N ALA A 147 -21.45 0.28 15.66
CA ALA A 147 -20.78 1.56 15.56
C ALA A 147 -21.52 2.56 14.65
N GLY A 148 -22.66 2.19 14.05
CA GLY A 148 -23.50 3.06 13.23
C GLY A 148 -23.07 3.14 11.75
N PHE A 149 -22.39 2.11 11.23
CA PHE A 149 -22.27 1.94 9.79
C PHE A 149 -23.59 1.42 9.22
N GLU A 150 -24.02 2.02 8.12
CA GLU A 150 -25.25 1.68 7.41
C GLU A 150 -24.91 0.84 6.18
N ASP A 151 -25.47 -0.36 6.12
CA ASP A 151 -25.26 -1.29 5.02
C ASP A 151 -25.71 -0.68 3.70
N VAL A 152 -24.88 -0.82 2.67
CA VAL A 152 -25.23 -0.38 1.31
C VAL A 152 -25.31 -1.60 0.40
N ASP A 153 -26.43 -1.68 -0.32
CA ASP A 153 -26.65 -2.70 -1.34
C ASP A 153 -26.15 -2.17 -2.68
N TYR A 154 -24.99 -2.68 -3.13
CA TYR A 154 -24.39 -2.35 -4.42
C TYR A 154 -24.25 -3.62 -5.28
N PRO A 155 -25.34 -4.06 -5.93
CA PRO A 155 -25.31 -5.25 -6.76
C PRO A 155 -24.31 -5.14 -7.92
N GLU A 156 -24.10 -3.95 -8.48
CA GLU A 156 -23.13 -3.73 -9.57
C GLU A 156 -21.67 -3.89 -9.11
N LEU A 157 -21.37 -3.56 -7.86
CA LEU A 157 -20.01 -3.63 -7.30
C LEU A 157 -19.63 -5.08 -7.00
N ALA A 158 -20.61 -5.91 -6.60
CA ALA A 158 -20.46 -7.35 -6.52
C ALA A 158 -20.15 -7.97 -7.89
N GLU A 159 -20.85 -7.55 -8.95
CA GLU A 159 -20.59 -8.03 -10.32
C GLU A 159 -19.22 -7.60 -10.86
N LEU A 160 -18.80 -6.35 -10.62
CA LEU A 160 -17.49 -5.83 -11.07
C LEU A 160 -16.32 -6.57 -10.40
N MET A 161 -16.42 -6.87 -9.11
CA MET A 161 -15.37 -7.59 -8.38
C MET A 161 -15.30 -9.07 -8.79
N LEU A 162 -16.45 -9.71 -9.08
CA LEU A 162 -16.52 -11.06 -9.63
C LEU A 162 -15.97 -11.15 -11.07
N GLN A 163 -16.06 -10.08 -11.85
CA GLN A 163 -15.43 -10.02 -13.17
C GLN A 163 -13.91 -9.80 -13.10
N GLY A 164 -13.43 -9.10 -12.07
CA GLY A 164 -12.00 -8.88 -11.81
C GLY A 164 -11.25 -10.11 -11.29
N SER A 165 -11.95 -11.12 -10.74
CA SER A 165 -11.36 -12.36 -10.22
C SER A 165 -11.07 -13.40 -11.31
N SER A 166 -10.49 -12.98 -12.45
CA SER A 166 -10.23 -13.83 -13.64
C SER A 166 -9.23 -14.98 -13.42
N GLU A 167 -8.79 -15.24 -12.19
CA GLU A 167 -7.79 -16.25 -11.83
C GLU A 167 -8.25 -17.25 -10.75
N GLY A 168 -9.56 -17.45 -10.58
CA GLY A 168 -10.07 -18.54 -9.73
C GLY A 168 -9.93 -18.31 -8.22
N VAL A 169 -9.60 -17.09 -7.80
CA VAL A 169 -9.69 -16.67 -6.39
C VAL A 169 -11.13 -16.26 -6.13
N ASP A 170 -11.86 -17.09 -5.39
CA ASP A 170 -13.24 -16.85 -4.99
C ASP A 170 -13.25 -15.77 -3.88
N MET A 171 -13.06 -14.50 -4.26
CA MET A 171 -13.18 -13.36 -3.34
C MET A 171 -14.65 -13.06 -3.10
N GLY A 172 -15.15 -13.46 -1.93
CA GLY A 172 -16.49 -13.10 -1.48
C GLY A 172 -16.49 -11.68 -0.93
N ILE A 173 -17.25 -10.77 -1.55
CA ILE A 173 -17.65 -9.54 -0.85
C ILE A 173 -18.64 -9.94 0.23
N VAL A 174 -18.34 -9.63 1.48
CA VAL A 174 -19.20 -9.99 2.61
C VAL A 174 -19.94 -8.77 3.16
N TYR A 175 -19.40 -7.56 3.02
CA TYR A 175 -20.01 -6.35 3.59
C TYR A 175 -19.53 -5.06 2.90
N ILE A 176 -20.47 -4.17 2.61
CA ILE A 176 -20.22 -2.79 2.19
C ILE A 176 -21.13 -1.89 3.03
N ALA A 177 -20.57 -0.84 3.62
CA ALA A 177 -21.35 0.11 4.41
C ALA A 177 -20.73 1.50 4.41
N VAL A 178 -21.53 2.48 4.82
CA VAL A 178 -21.10 3.88 4.92
C VAL A 178 -21.39 4.46 6.30
N LYS A 179 -20.58 5.43 6.70
CA LYS A 179 -20.81 6.24 7.90
C LYS A 179 -20.13 7.59 7.73
N GLY A 180 -20.93 8.65 7.60
CA GLY A 180 -20.40 10.00 7.36
C GLY A 180 -19.56 10.03 6.10
N GLU A 181 -18.31 10.49 6.21
CA GLU A 181 -17.38 10.59 5.08
C GLU A 181 -16.69 9.28 4.72
N TYR A 182 -16.89 8.20 5.47
CA TYR A 182 -16.22 6.93 5.24
C TYR A 182 -17.13 5.87 4.66
N ALA A 183 -16.60 5.16 3.69
CA ALA A 183 -17.04 3.86 3.23
C ALA A 183 -16.17 2.77 3.86
N VAL A 184 -16.76 1.61 4.19
CA VAL A 184 -16.05 0.39 4.56
C VAL A 184 -16.44 -0.74 3.61
N MET A 185 -15.44 -1.46 3.11
CA MET A 185 -15.62 -2.68 2.33
C MET A 185 -14.88 -3.83 2.96
N LEU A 186 -15.51 -4.99 2.93
CA LEU A 186 -15.11 -6.19 3.63
C LEU A 186 -15.06 -7.34 2.64
N LEU A 187 -13.85 -7.78 2.32
CA LEU A 187 -13.60 -8.86 1.37
C LEU A 187 -13.03 -10.05 2.13
N ALA A 188 -13.61 -11.23 1.98
CA ALA A 188 -13.12 -12.45 2.61
C ALA A 188 -13.05 -13.59 1.60
N ASN A 189 -12.02 -14.43 1.72
CA ASN A 189 -11.89 -15.67 0.99
C ASN A 189 -11.20 -16.74 1.87
N ALA A 190 -10.95 -17.91 1.31
CA ALA A 190 -10.27 -19.00 2.03
C ALA A 190 -8.83 -18.66 2.46
N GLU A 191 -8.23 -17.63 1.86
CA GLU A 191 -6.83 -17.25 2.04
C GLU A 191 -6.65 -16.04 2.96
N GLY A 192 -7.73 -15.35 3.35
CA GLY A 192 -7.59 -14.12 4.09
C GLY A 192 -8.85 -13.28 4.17
N TYR A 193 -8.70 -12.21 4.94
CA TYR A 193 -9.73 -11.21 5.15
C TYR A 193 -9.14 -9.82 5.01
N THR A 194 -9.73 -8.99 4.15
CA THR A 194 -9.26 -7.63 3.86
C THR A 194 -10.35 -6.60 4.11
N ILE A 195 -9.94 -5.48 4.69
CA ILE A 195 -10.80 -4.35 5.05
C ILE A 195 -10.27 -3.10 4.37
N PHE A 196 -11.17 -2.39 3.72
CA PHE A 196 -10.87 -1.11 3.09
C PHE A 196 -11.74 -0.04 3.71
N PHE A 197 -11.13 1.06 4.12
CA PHE A 197 -11.78 2.31 4.42
C PHE A 197 -11.35 3.34 3.39
N GLN A 198 -12.34 4.01 2.79
CA GLN A 198 -12.10 5.02 1.77
C GLN A 198 -13.13 6.15 1.90
N PRO A 199 -12.95 7.29 1.22
CA PRO A 199 -13.97 8.32 1.17
C PRO A 199 -15.29 7.75 0.61
N SER A 200 -16.40 8.07 1.26
CA SER A 200 -17.75 7.65 0.83
C SER A 200 -18.14 8.21 -0.55
N SER A 201 -17.59 9.36 -0.93
CA SER A 201 -17.72 9.94 -2.28
C SER A 201 -17.18 9.02 -3.37
N ASP A 202 -16.26 8.11 -3.02
CA ASP A 202 -15.63 7.22 -3.99
C ASP A 202 -16.47 5.94 -4.20
N LEU A 203 -17.50 5.73 -3.37
CA LEU A 203 -18.52 4.68 -3.59
C LEU A 203 -19.74 5.16 -4.40
N THR A 204 -19.97 6.47 -4.52
CA THR A 204 -21.07 6.98 -5.35
C THR A 204 -20.70 6.88 -6.83
N LEU A 205 -21.20 5.85 -7.51
CA LEU A 205 -21.21 5.72 -8.98
C LEU A 205 -22.11 6.75 -9.65
#